data_AF-A0A2I0SAT7-F1
#
_entry.id   AF-A0A2I0SAT7-F1
#
_cell.length_a   1.000
_cell.length_b   1.000
_cell.length_c   1.000
_cell.angle_alpha   90.00
_cell.angle_beta   90.00
_cell.angle_gamma   90.00
#
_symmetry.space_group_name_H-M   'P 1'
#
loop_
_entity.id
_entity.type
_entity.pdbx_description
1 polymer ?
#
loop_
_entity_poly.entity_id
_entity_poly.type
_entity_poly.pdbx_seq_one_letter_code
_entity_poly.pdbx_strand_id
1 'polypeptide(L)'
;MAVVSTVTATAIPSQAASAATGGVVVASGLHNPRDVQIQADGSVLVVEAGSGPATPCPPPAEVGRNRCLGFSGSLYKITGSRQGRVVTGLPSEQINQNYGTSVLTRIGGPVQAEAAGDGSYRISYGLSGLPSDREALGAGSGPLGTLSTTGGKVLGDLAVHELEHNPDAANPGTTEVFSNPWGFARDGRDFLVTDAGANDLIRIHPDGSTETAFAFPTN
;
A
#
# COMPACT_ATOMS: atom_id res chain seq x y z
N MET A 1 -65.43 -51.56 8.55
CA MET A 1 -65.19 -50.38 7.70
C MET A 1 -64.26 -49.45 8.45
N ALA A 2 -63.00 -49.36 8.02
CA ALA A 2 -61.98 -48.52 8.65
C ALA A 2 -61.84 -47.22 7.86
N VAL A 3 -61.91 -46.08 8.54
CA VAL A 3 -61.68 -44.76 7.94
C VAL A 3 -60.29 -44.29 8.38
N VAL A 4 -59.39 -44.10 7.43
CA VAL A 4 -58.04 -43.58 7.64
C VAL A 4 -58.09 -42.07 7.41
N SER A 5 -57.85 -41.28 8.47
CA SER A 5 -57.69 -39.82 8.36
C SER A 5 -56.22 -39.47 8.13
N THR A 6 -55.93 -38.84 7.01
CA THR A 6 -54.63 -38.24 6.68
C THR A 6 -54.53 -36.84 7.28
N VAL A 7 -53.50 -36.59 8.08
CA VAL A 7 -53.14 -35.25 8.58
C VAL A 7 -52.12 -34.64 7.63
N THR A 8 -52.49 -33.56 6.94
CA THR A 8 -51.57 -32.73 6.15
C THR A 8 -50.90 -31.69 7.04
N ALA A 9 -49.58 -31.81 7.23
CA ALA A 9 -48.77 -30.80 7.91
C ALA A 9 -48.47 -29.64 6.95
N THR A 10 -48.95 -28.45 7.27
CA THR A 10 -48.62 -27.20 6.57
C THR A 10 -47.25 -26.70 7.02
N ALA A 11 -46.26 -26.75 6.12
CA ALA A 11 -44.95 -26.13 6.35
C ALA A 11 -45.08 -24.61 6.31
N ILE A 12 -44.79 -23.93 7.43
CA ILE A 12 -44.67 -22.48 7.48
C ILE A 12 -43.30 -22.13 6.87
N PRO A 13 -43.22 -21.32 5.80
CA PRO A 13 -41.94 -20.87 5.29
C PRO A 13 -41.25 -20.01 6.37
N SER A 14 -40.12 -20.50 6.88
CA SER A 14 -39.19 -19.70 7.65
C SER A 14 -38.70 -18.59 6.73
N GLN A 15 -39.17 -17.37 6.95
CA GLN A 15 -38.52 -16.19 6.38
C GLN A 15 -37.20 -16.03 7.12
N ALA A 16 -36.10 -16.40 6.46
CA ALA A 16 -34.78 -16.00 6.90
C ALA A 16 -34.74 -14.48 6.91
N ALA A 17 -34.77 -13.87 8.09
CA ALA A 17 -34.46 -12.47 8.24
C ALA A 17 -33.01 -12.29 7.79
N SER A 18 -32.82 -11.72 6.60
CA SER A 18 -31.53 -11.18 6.21
C SER A 18 -31.21 -10.06 7.19
N ALA A 19 -30.50 -10.39 8.27
CA ALA A 19 -29.81 -9.40 9.06
C ALA A 19 -28.91 -8.66 8.08
N ALA A 20 -29.22 -7.40 7.80
CA ALA A 20 -28.26 -6.51 7.19
C ALA A 20 -27.12 -6.38 8.21
N THR A 21 -26.11 -7.24 8.09
CA THR A 21 -24.86 -7.12 8.84
C THR A 21 -24.09 -5.97 8.22
N GLY A 22 -24.56 -4.75 8.47
CA GLY A 22 -23.79 -3.56 8.18
C GLY A 22 -22.46 -3.67 8.94
N GLY A 23 -21.36 -3.48 8.23
CA GLY A 23 -20.04 -3.49 8.85
C GLY A 23 -19.97 -2.47 10.00
N VAL A 24 -19.23 -2.80 11.05
CA VAL A 24 -18.96 -1.86 12.14
C VAL A 24 -17.80 -0.96 11.73
N VAL A 25 -18.01 0.36 11.80
CA VAL A 25 -16.92 1.33 11.61
C VAL A 25 -15.99 1.25 12.81
N VAL A 26 -14.79 0.68 12.60
CA VAL A 26 -13.77 0.54 13.65
C VAL A 26 -12.83 1.73 13.76
N ALA A 27 -12.71 2.54 12.70
CA ALA A 27 -11.98 3.81 12.68
C ALA A 27 -12.51 4.72 11.56
N SER A 28 -12.38 6.03 11.74
CA SER A 28 -12.76 7.06 10.77
C SER A 28 -11.76 8.23 10.80
N GLY A 29 -11.83 9.13 9.82
CA GLY A 29 -10.88 10.26 9.71
C GLY A 29 -9.46 9.85 9.31
N LEU A 30 -9.32 8.71 8.63
CA LEU A 30 -8.05 8.20 8.12
C LEU A 30 -7.57 9.02 6.91
N HIS A 31 -6.27 9.22 6.79
CA HIS A 31 -5.62 10.02 5.75
C HIS A 31 -5.14 9.11 4.62
N ASN A 32 -5.96 8.95 3.58
CA ASN A 32 -5.63 8.10 2.43
C ASN A 32 -5.15 6.71 2.85
N PRO A 33 -5.99 5.91 3.55
CA PRO A 33 -5.59 4.57 3.97
C PRO A 33 -5.22 3.71 2.75
N ARG A 34 -4.21 2.85 2.91
CA ARG A 34 -3.65 1.99 1.85
C ARG A 34 -3.83 0.53 2.17
N ASP A 35 -3.29 0.09 3.30
CA ASP A 35 -3.36 -1.29 3.75
C ASP A 35 -3.81 -1.39 5.22
N VAL A 36 -4.33 -2.56 5.57
CA VAL A 36 -4.80 -2.92 6.90
C VAL A 36 -4.22 -4.27 7.30
N GLN A 37 -3.44 -4.30 8.38
CA GLN A 37 -2.74 -5.50 8.85
C GLN A 37 -3.09 -5.82 10.31
N ILE A 38 -3.49 -7.06 10.55
CA ILE A 38 -3.61 -7.59 11.92
C ILE A 38 -2.21 -7.92 12.42
N GLN A 39 -1.81 -7.28 13.50
CA GLN A 39 -0.50 -7.49 14.12
C GLN A 39 -0.54 -8.71 15.06
N ALA A 40 0.63 -9.24 15.40
CA ALA A 40 0.76 -10.41 16.28
C ALA A 40 0.17 -10.20 17.69
N ASP A 41 0.09 -8.95 18.17
CA ASP A 41 -0.54 -8.57 19.44
C ASP A 41 -2.08 -8.43 19.34
N GLY A 42 -2.68 -8.75 18.18
CA GLY A 42 -4.11 -8.63 17.91
C GLY A 42 -4.58 -7.21 17.60
N SER A 43 -3.67 -6.23 17.55
CA SER A 43 -4.01 -4.88 17.11
C SER A 43 -4.21 -4.81 15.59
N VAL A 44 -4.99 -3.82 15.15
CA VAL A 44 -5.13 -3.50 13.73
C VAL A 44 -4.24 -2.31 13.43
N LEU A 45 -3.37 -2.44 12.44
CA LEU A 45 -2.54 -1.37 11.91
C LEU A 45 -3.09 -0.93 10.56
N VAL A 46 -3.37 0.34 10.39
CA VAL A 46 -3.76 0.96 9.12
C VAL A 46 -2.64 1.87 8.66
N VAL A 47 -2.20 1.69 7.42
CA VAL A 47 -1.18 2.54 6.81
C VAL A 47 -1.84 3.68 6.07
N GLU A 48 -1.40 4.90 6.34
CA GLU A 48 -1.94 6.13 5.78
C GLU A 48 -0.89 6.79 4.88
N ALA A 49 -1.16 6.88 3.58
CA ALA A 49 -0.26 7.54 2.63
C ALA A 49 -0.07 9.04 2.94
N GLY A 50 -0.97 9.62 3.74
CA GLY A 50 -0.94 11.01 4.15
C GLY A 50 -1.80 11.89 3.27
N SER A 51 -1.49 13.17 3.19
CA SER A 51 -2.25 14.18 2.46
C SER A 51 -1.37 15.07 1.58
N GLY A 52 -0.10 14.71 1.36
CA GLY A 52 0.86 15.55 0.66
C GLY A 52 1.58 16.57 1.56
N PRO A 53 2.26 17.57 0.99
CA PRO A 53 2.98 18.62 1.72
C PRO A 53 2.07 19.55 2.53
N ALA A 54 2.64 20.14 3.58
CA ALA A 54 1.96 21.19 4.36
C ALA A 54 1.83 22.51 3.58
N THR A 55 2.80 22.80 2.71
CA THR A 55 2.73 23.92 1.77
C THR A 55 2.06 23.48 0.47
N PRO A 56 1.22 24.33 -0.16
CA PRO A 56 0.56 23.97 -1.41
C PRO A 56 1.57 23.48 -2.47
N CYS A 57 1.34 22.28 -2.98
CA CYS A 57 2.04 21.80 -4.16
C CYS A 57 1.53 22.61 -5.37
N PRO A 58 2.38 23.38 -6.07
CA PRO A 58 1.92 24.23 -7.17
C PRO A 58 1.24 23.39 -8.26
N PRO A 59 0.31 23.94 -9.05
CA PRO A 59 -0.22 23.22 -10.21
C PRO A 59 0.86 23.08 -11.30
N PRO A 60 0.80 22.04 -12.17
CA PRO A 60 1.66 21.97 -13.35
C PRO A 60 1.37 23.14 -14.31
N ALA A 61 2.40 23.73 -14.91
CA ALA A 61 2.27 24.92 -15.76
C ALA A 61 1.50 24.67 -17.08
N GLU A 62 1.46 23.43 -17.59
CA GLU A 62 0.76 23.01 -18.81
C GLU A 62 0.24 21.57 -18.67
N VAL A 63 -0.09 20.88 -19.77
CA VAL A 63 -0.24 19.41 -19.78
C VAL A 63 1.06 18.79 -19.27
N GLY A 64 1.00 18.11 -18.13
CA GLY A 64 2.21 17.65 -17.48
C GLY A 64 2.00 17.22 -16.04
N ARG A 65 3.11 16.80 -15.43
CA ARG A 65 3.16 16.29 -14.06
C ARG A 65 4.01 17.22 -13.20
N ASN A 66 3.57 17.47 -11.97
CA ASN A 66 4.45 17.98 -10.94
C ASN A 66 4.30 17.17 -9.65
N ARG A 67 5.38 17.09 -8.87
CA ARG A 67 5.50 16.21 -7.72
C ARG A 67 6.05 17.01 -6.55
N CYS A 68 5.52 16.77 -5.35
CA CYS A 68 5.94 17.46 -4.15
C CYS A 68 6.06 16.48 -2.98
N LEU A 69 7.14 16.62 -2.22
CA LEU A 69 7.36 15.87 -0.99
C LEU A 69 6.62 16.53 0.17
N GLY A 70 5.90 15.72 0.93
CA GLY A 70 5.38 16.04 2.24
C GLY A 70 5.80 14.99 3.28
N PHE A 71 5.46 15.25 4.53
CA PHE A 71 5.72 14.35 5.66
C PHE A 71 4.42 14.11 6.45
N SER A 72 3.36 13.80 5.71
CA SER A 72 2.00 13.61 6.27
C SER A 72 1.59 12.15 6.37
N GLY A 73 2.42 11.21 5.90
CA GLY A 73 2.17 9.79 6.04
C GLY A 73 2.23 9.35 7.51
N SER A 74 1.46 8.32 7.85
CA SER A 74 1.34 7.85 9.23
C SER A 74 0.95 6.38 9.31
N LEU A 75 1.11 5.82 10.52
CA LEU A 75 0.55 4.53 10.89
C LEU A 75 -0.50 4.74 11.98
N TYR A 76 -1.73 4.30 11.73
CA TYR A 76 -2.84 4.37 12.67
C TYR A 76 -3.07 2.99 13.30
N LYS A 77 -3.03 2.90 14.63
CA LYS A 77 -3.17 1.64 15.36
C LYS A 77 -4.47 1.62 16.14
N ILE A 78 -5.18 0.50 16.10
CA ILE A 78 -6.40 0.22 16.85
C ILE A 78 -6.12 -0.96 17.78
N THR A 79 -6.40 -0.81 19.06
CA THR A 79 -6.18 -1.83 20.09
C THR A 79 -7.35 -1.79 21.08
N GLY A 80 -8.34 -2.66 20.84
CA GLY A 80 -9.61 -2.62 21.56
C GLY A 80 -10.30 -1.26 21.34
N SER A 81 -10.58 -0.55 22.44
CA SER A 81 -11.18 0.80 22.39
C SER A 81 -10.18 1.94 22.19
N ARG A 82 -8.87 1.66 22.24
CA ARG A 82 -7.83 2.68 22.04
C ARG A 82 -7.43 2.73 20.58
N GLN A 83 -7.38 3.93 20.01
CA GLN A 83 -6.98 4.12 18.63
C GLN A 83 -6.28 5.45 18.42
N GLY A 84 -5.33 5.50 17.49
CA GLY A 84 -4.60 6.73 17.16
C GLY A 84 -3.39 6.49 16.27
N ARG A 85 -2.78 7.58 15.79
CA ARG A 85 -1.53 7.52 15.03
C ARG A 85 -0.37 7.22 15.97
N VAL A 86 0.34 6.13 15.69
CA VAL A 86 1.50 5.68 16.46
C VAL A 86 2.82 6.04 15.79
N VAL A 87 2.78 6.35 14.49
CA VAL A 87 3.88 6.94 13.73
C VAL A 87 3.30 8.05 12.86
N THR A 88 4.00 9.17 12.79
CA THR A 88 3.67 10.34 11.96
C THR A 88 4.94 10.87 11.30
N GLY A 89 4.81 11.79 10.35
CA GLY A 89 5.98 12.38 9.71
C GLY A 89 6.60 11.52 8.62
N LEU A 90 5.90 10.47 8.15
CA LEU A 90 6.41 9.61 7.08
C LEU A 90 6.36 10.33 5.74
N PRO A 91 7.34 10.10 4.85
CA PRO A 91 7.36 10.74 3.54
C PRO A 91 6.11 10.37 2.74
N SER A 92 5.50 11.39 2.16
CA SER A 92 4.30 11.33 1.34
C SER A 92 4.57 12.11 0.07
N GLU A 93 4.10 11.61 -1.05
CA GLU A 93 4.31 12.22 -2.34
C GLU A 93 2.98 12.73 -2.89
N GLN A 94 2.84 14.03 -3.11
CA GLN A 94 1.73 14.55 -3.88
C GLN A 94 2.11 14.62 -5.35
N ILE A 95 1.32 13.98 -6.20
CA ILE A 95 1.44 14.03 -7.66
C ILE A 95 0.22 14.77 -8.20
N ASN A 96 0.42 15.91 -8.86
CA ASN A 96 -0.64 16.51 -9.67
C ASN A 96 -0.33 16.26 -11.15
N GLN A 97 -1.30 15.68 -11.84
CA GLN A 97 -1.24 15.44 -13.27
C GLN A 97 -2.29 16.31 -13.95
N ASN A 98 -1.84 17.22 -14.81
CA ASN A 98 -2.69 18.05 -15.65
C ASN A 98 -2.85 17.39 -17.02
N TYR A 99 -4.09 17.18 -17.44
CA TYR A 99 -4.48 16.64 -18.75
C TYR A 99 -5.04 17.72 -19.69
N GLY A 100 -4.80 19.00 -19.38
CA GLY A 100 -5.26 20.17 -20.14
C GLY A 100 -6.66 20.62 -19.74
N THR A 101 -7.61 19.69 -19.57
CA THR A 101 -9.00 19.99 -19.16
C THR A 101 -9.28 19.66 -17.69
N SER A 102 -8.37 18.96 -17.02
CA SER A 102 -8.54 18.53 -15.62
C SER A 102 -7.19 18.26 -14.96
N VAL A 103 -7.14 18.47 -13.65
CA VAL A 103 -6.00 18.09 -12.80
C VAL A 103 -6.42 16.95 -11.88
N LEU A 104 -5.70 15.83 -11.92
CA LEU A 104 -5.85 14.74 -10.96
C LEU A 104 -4.73 14.83 -9.93
N THR A 105 -5.10 14.81 -8.65
CA THR A 105 -4.16 14.75 -7.53
C THR A 105 -4.17 13.36 -6.92
N ARG A 106 -2.97 12.78 -6.77
CA ARG A 106 -2.76 11.51 -6.08
C ARG A 106 -1.76 11.69 -4.95
N ILE A 107 -1.93 10.90 -3.89
CA ILE A 107 -0.99 10.85 -2.77
C ILE A 107 -0.33 9.46 -2.75
N GLY A 108 0.98 9.41 -2.96
CA GLY A 108 1.85 8.27 -2.68
C GLY A 108 2.50 8.39 -1.30
N GLY A 109 3.26 7.38 -0.89
CA GLY A 109 3.92 7.34 0.41
C GLY A 109 3.94 5.92 0.98
N PRO A 110 3.80 5.74 2.30
CA PRO A 110 3.74 4.41 2.90
C PRO A 110 2.51 3.65 2.40
N VAL A 111 2.68 2.36 2.10
CA VAL A 111 1.65 1.49 1.53
C VAL A 111 1.25 0.39 2.49
N GLN A 112 2.21 -0.42 2.92
CA GLN A 112 2.02 -1.52 3.85
C GLN A 112 3.06 -1.45 4.98
N ALA A 113 2.70 -1.91 6.17
CA ALA A 113 3.60 -1.93 7.31
C ALA A 113 3.34 -3.10 8.27
N GLU A 114 4.40 -3.54 8.94
CA GLU A 114 4.34 -4.49 10.06
C GLU A 114 5.22 -4.01 11.22
N ALA A 115 4.89 -4.43 12.44
CA ALA A 115 5.76 -4.26 13.59
C ALA A 115 7.08 -5.05 13.42
N ALA A 116 8.21 -4.40 13.71
CA ALA A 116 9.53 -5.02 13.56
C ALA A 116 9.99 -5.83 14.79
N GLY A 117 9.33 -5.66 15.94
CA GLY A 117 9.60 -6.37 17.20
C GLY A 117 10.46 -5.59 18.20
N ASP A 118 11.09 -4.49 17.77
CA ASP A 118 11.93 -3.59 18.58
C ASP A 118 11.26 -2.24 18.88
N GLY A 119 9.95 -2.15 18.63
CA GLY A 119 9.19 -0.90 18.71
C GLY A 119 9.20 -0.07 17.42
N SER A 120 9.98 -0.45 16.41
CA SER A 120 9.91 0.13 15.06
C SER A 120 8.93 -0.62 14.16
N TYR A 121 8.70 -0.08 12.96
CA TYR A 121 7.91 -0.72 11.91
C TYR A 121 8.75 -0.89 10.65
N ARG A 122 8.50 -1.95 9.88
CA ARG A 122 8.91 -2.06 8.48
C ARG A 122 7.78 -1.57 7.62
N ILE A 123 8.12 -0.81 6.57
CA ILE A 123 7.18 -0.09 5.74
C ILE A 123 7.63 -0.23 4.29
N SER A 124 6.73 -0.72 3.45
CA SER A 124 6.80 -0.59 2.01
C SER A 124 6.35 0.82 1.64
N TYR A 125 7.15 1.53 0.86
CA TYR A 125 6.78 2.83 0.31
C TYR A 125 6.61 2.72 -1.20
N GLY A 126 5.47 3.18 -1.69
CA GLY A 126 5.26 3.37 -3.10
C GLY A 126 6.14 4.50 -3.64
N LEU A 127 6.44 4.43 -4.92
CA LEU A 127 7.02 5.49 -5.73
C LEU A 127 6.26 5.49 -7.06
N SER A 128 6.18 6.61 -7.75
CA SER A 128 5.66 6.62 -9.12
C SER A 128 6.77 7.01 -10.07
N GLY A 129 7.65 6.07 -10.39
CA GLY A 129 8.74 6.26 -11.34
C GLY A 129 10.06 5.64 -10.89
N LEU A 130 11.15 6.36 -11.16
CA LEU A 130 12.53 5.90 -11.02
C LEU A 130 13.24 6.52 -9.80
N PRO A 131 14.43 6.02 -9.41
CA PRO A 131 15.25 6.65 -8.38
C PRO A 131 15.51 8.15 -8.62
N SER A 132 15.66 8.58 -9.88
CA SER A 132 15.83 10.00 -10.24
C SER A 132 14.58 10.84 -9.91
N ASP A 133 13.38 10.26 -10.07
CA ASP A 133 12.14 10.91 -9.67
C ASP A 133 12.11 11.10 -8.15
N ARG A 134 12.47 10.06 -7.40
CA ARG A 134 12.60 10.16 -5.94
C ARG A 134 13.61 11.22 -5.52
N GLU A 135 14.78 11.27 -6.14
CA GLU A 135 15.83 12.24 -5.82
C GLU A 135 15.38 13.68 -6.10
N ALA A 136 14.65 13.91 -7.19
CA ALA A 136 14.12 15.21 -7.56
C ALA A 136 13.12 15.81 -6.53
N LEU A 137 12.55 14.98 -5.65
CA LEU A 137 11.68 15.43 -4.55
C LEU A 137 12.47 16.12 -3.42
N GLY A 138 13.79 15.91 -3.34
CA GLY A 138 14.66 16.54 -2.36
C GLY A 138 14.82 15.77 -1.04
N ALA A 139 15.37 16.45 -0.04
CA ALA A 139 15.77 15.84 1.22
C ALA A 139 14.60 15.15 1.95
N GLY A 140 14.81 13.88 2.33
CA GLY A 140 13.82 13.07 3.03
C GLY A 140 12.97 12.16 2.13
N SER A 141 13.16 12.20 0.81
CA SER A 141 12.46 11.29 -0.14
C SER A 141 13.02 9.87 -0.17
N GLY A 142 14.19 9.63 0.43
CA GLY A 142 14.93 8.37 0.36
C GLY A 142 14.12 7.09 0.58
N PRO A 143 13.14 7.04 1.51
CA PRO A 143 12.34 5.84 1.71
C PRO A 143 11.39 5.48 0.56
N LEU A 144 11.00 6.42 -0.31
CA LEU A 144 10.05 6.13 -1.39
C LEU A 144 10.62 5.07 -2.36
N GLY A 145 9.79 4.11 -2.79
CA GLY A 145 10.25 3.03 -3.68
C GLY A 145 11.09 1.95 -2.98
N THR A 146 11.05 1.90 -1.65
CA THR A 146 11.84 0.94 -0.86
C THR A 146 10.98 0.18 0.13
N LEU A 147 11.51 -0.95 0.60
CA LEU A 147 11.16 -1.49 1.91
C LEU A 147 12.13 -0.88 2.94
N SER A 148 11.61 -0.17 3.94
CA SER A 148 12.42 0.56 4.93
C SER A 148 11.88 0.41 6.34
N THR A 149 12.71 0.65 7.34
CA THR A 149 12.26 0.78 8.74
C THR A 149 11.87 2.22 9.06
N THR A 150 11.04 2.44 10.07
CA THR A 150 10.75 3.79 10.60
C THR A 150 11.97 4.51 11.17
N GLY A 151 13.06 3.78 11.44
CA GLY A 151 14.37 4.34 11.80
C GLY A 151 15.20 4.81 10.61
N GLY A 152 14.68 4.72 9.39
CA GLY A 152 15.34 5.19 8.16
C GLY A 152 16.29 4.18 7.51
N LYS A 153 16.46 2.98 8.07
CA LYS A 153 17.23 1.90 7.43
C LYS A 153 16.44 1.39 6.22
N VAL A 154 17.02 1.53 5.03
CA VAL A 154 16.57 0.83 3.80
C VAL A 154 16.93 -0.64 3.92
N LEU A 155 15.93 -1.50 3.75
CA LEU A 155 16.08 -2.95 3.75
C LEU A 155 16.27 -3.48 2.34
N GLY A 156 15.68 -2.84 1.33
CA GLY A 156 15.94 -3.09 -0.09
C GLY A 156 15.27 -2.01 -0.93
N ASP A 157 15.90 -1.67 -2.07
CA ASP A 157 15.47 -0.60 -2.95
C ASP A 157 14.91 -1.19 -4.25
N LEU A 158 13.59 -1.14 -4.40
CA LEU A 158 12.89 -1.74 -5.54
C LEU A 158 12.99 -0.85 -6.77
N ALA A 159 12.96 0.46 -6.59
CA ALA A 159 13.13 1.40 -7.69
C ALA A 159 14.52 1.29 -8.33
N VAL A 160 15.56 1.02 -7.53
CA VAL A 160 16.90 0.70 -8.06
C VAL A 160 16.91 -0.67 -8.72
N HIS A 161 16.30 -1.70 -8.13
CA HIS A 161 16.21 -3.03 -8.74
C HIS A 161 15.58 -2.96 -10.14
N GLU A 162 14.45 -2.27 -10.25
CA GLU A 162 13.73 -2.08 -11.50
C GLU A 162 14.58 -1.33 -12.54
N LEU A 163 15.26 -0.26 -12.13
CA LEU A 163 16.17 0.48 -13.02
C LEU A 163 17.31 -0.39 -13.58
N GLU A 164 17.85 -1.30 -12.76
CA GLU A 164 19.01 -2.11 -13.11
C GLU A 164 18.65 -3.38 -13.90
N HIS A 165 17.49 -3.98 -13.62
CA HIS A 165 17.14 -5.31 -14.12
C HIS A 165 15.97 -5.31 -15.10
N ASN A 166 15.01 -4.39 -14.95
CA ASN A 166 13.76 -4.32 -15.72
C ASN A 166 13.17 -5.72 -16.03
N PRO A 167 12.71 -6.46 -15.01
CA PRO A 167 12.47 -7.89 -15.15
C PRO A 167 11.31 -8.25 -16.07
N ASP A 168 10.39 -7.31 -16.31
CA ASP A 168 9.24 -7.50 -17.19
C ASP A 168 9.52 -7.10 -18.65
N ALA A 169 10.73 -6.62 -18.99
CA ALA A 169 11.10 -6.16 -20.35
C ALA A 169 10.89 -7.20 -21.46
N ALA A 170 10.84 -8.48 -21.11
CA ALA A 170 10.60 -9.57 -22.06
C ALA A 170 9.12 -9.72 -22.44
N ASN A 171 8.20 -9.10 -21.68
CA ASN A 171 6.78 -9.17 -21.94
C ASN A 171 6.38 -8.29 -23.13
N PRO A 172 5.43 -8.72 -23.97
CA PRO A 172 4.95 -7.87 -25.06
C PRO A 172 4.30 -6.58 -24.55
N GLY A 173 4.81 -5.43 -25.00
CA GLY A 173 4.23 -4.12 -24.68
C GLY A 173 4.74 -3.48 -23.39
N THR A 174 5.68 -4.12 -22.68
CA THR A 174 6.40 -3.52 -21.54
C THR A 174 7.68 -2.87 -22.06
N THR A 175 7.71 -1.54 -22.04
CA THR A 175 8.90 -0.76 -22.43
C THR A 175 9.25 0.31 -21.42
N GLU A 176 8.40 0.52 -20.43
CA GLU A 176 8.57 1.55 -19.42
C GLU A 176 9.28 0.92 -18.22
N VAL A 177 10.41 1.50 -17.81
CA VAL A 177 11.04 1.15 -16.54
C VAL A 177 10.35 1.96 -15.45
N PHE A 178 9.59 1.30 -14.58
CA PHE A 178 8.68 1.99 -13.68
C PHE A 178 8.44 1.21 -12.39
N SER A 179 8.85 1.79 -11.25
CA SER A 179 8.64 1.17 -9.95
C SER A 179 7.49 1.83 -9.20
N ASN A 180 6.65 1.01 -8.58
CA ASN A 180 5.65 1.36 -7.59
C ASN A 180 5.38 0.18 -6.63
N PRO A 181 6.25 0.00 -5.62
CA PRO A 181 6.14 -1.06 -4.62
C PRO A 181 4.82 -1.04 -3.86
N TRP A 182 4.30 -2.23 -3.55
CA TRP A 182 3.03 -2.37 -2.86
C TRP A 182 3.08 -3.27 -1.62
N GLY A 183 2.68 -4.53 -1.74
CA GLY A 183 2.70 -5.50 -0.64
C GLY A 183 4.07 -6.12 -0.43
N PHE A 184 4.31 -6.61 0.78
CA PHE A 184 5.43 -7.46 1.14
C PHE A 184 5.00 -8.55 2.12
N ALA A 185 5.78 -9.62 2.14
CA ALA A 185 5.67 -10.70 3.11
C ALA A 185 7.08 -11.14 3.53
N ARG A 186 7.18 -11.72 4.73
CA ARG A 186 8.42 -12.36 5.17
C ARG A 186 8.53 -13.74 4.57
N ASP A 187 9.74 -14.10 4.16
CA ASP A 187 10.12 -15.46 3.80
C ASP A 187 11.42 -15.83 4.53
N GLY A 188 11.27 -16.46 5.70
CA GLY A 188 12.40 -16.70 6.61
C GLY A 188 13.06 -15.41 7.08
N ARG A 189 14.28 -15.15 6.61
CA ARG A 189 15.03 -13.90 6.89
C ARG A 189 14.89 -12.84 5.80
N ASP A 190 14.31 -13.22 4.67
CA ASP A 190 14.15 -12.38 3.50
C ASP A 190 12.77 -11.72 3.53
N PHE A 191 12.57 -10.81 2.58
CA PHE A 191 11.26 -10.28 2.24
C PHE A 191 10.97 -10.58 0.78
N LEU A 192 9.71 -10.89 0.48
CA LEU A 192 9.16 -10.87 -0.87
C LEU A 192 8.30 -9.62 -0.98
N VAL A 193 8.53 -8.80 -1.99
CA VAL A 193 7.85 -7.52 -2.19
C VAL A 193 7.32 -7.47 -3.61
N THR A 194 6.05 -7.14 -3.78
CA THR A 194 5.46 -6.92 -5.10
C THR A 194 5.76 -5.50 -5.55
N ASP A 195 6.31 -5.36 -6.75
CA ASP A 195 6.32 -4.07 -7.44
C ASP A 195 5.19 -4.05 -8.46
N ALA A 196 4.14 -3.27 -8.15
CA ALA A 196 2.98 -3.16 -9.02
C ALA A 196 3.27 -2.34 -10.28
N GLY A 197 4.30 -1.48 -10.24
CA GLY A 197 4.74 -0.71 -11.39
C GLY A 197 5.52 -1.55 -12.39
N ALA A 198 6.39 -2.42 -11.88
CA ALA A 198 7.30 -3.26 -12.67
C ALA A 198 6.73 -4.65 -13.00
N ASN A 199 5.49 -4.93 -12.57
CA ASN A 199 4.82 -6.21 -12.79
C ASN A 199 5.68 -7.41 -12.34
N ASP A 200 6.29 -7.31 -11.16
CA ASP A 200 7.20 -8.33 -10.64
C ASP A 200 7.06 -8.60 -9.12
N LEU A 201 7.75 -9.64 -8.68
CA LEU A 201 7.98 -10.02 -7.29
C LEU A 201 9.48 -10.01 -7.04
N ILE A 202 9.92 -9.16 -6.12
CA ILE A 202 11.32 -8.98 -5.77
C ILE A 202 11.58 -9.61 -4.39
N ARG A 203 12.63 -10.42 -4.30
CA ARG A 203 13.19 -10.90 -3.04
C ARG A 203 14.24 -9.90 -2.55
N ILE A 204 14.18 -9.57 -1.27
CA ILE A 204 15.15 -8.74 -0.55
C ILE A 204 15.84 -9.60 0.50
N HIS A 205 17.15 -9.70 0.40
CA HIS A 205 17.98 -10.46 1.34
C HIS A 205 18.38 -9.62 2.57
N PRO A 206 18.87 -10.24 3.67
CA PRO A 206 19.20 -9.53 4.91
C PRO A 206 20.34 -8.51 4.77
N ASP A 207 21.18 -8.65 3.76
CA ASP A 207 22.26 -7.72 3.43
C ASP A 207 21.80 -6.52 2.57
N GLY A 208 20.54 -6.55 2.12
CA GLY A 208 19.89 -5.53 1.33
C GLY A 208 20.00 -5.71 -0.19
N SER A 209 20.64 -6.79 -0.65
CA SER A 209 20.62 -7.16 -2.07
C SER A 209 19.22 -7.60 -2.50
N THR A 210 18.92 -7.39 -3.78
CA THR A 210 17.62 -7.69 -4.40
C THR A 210 17.77 -8.70 -5.54
N GLU A 211 16.76 -9.55 -5.69
CA GLU A 211 16.67 -10.56 -6.76
C GLU A 211 15.23 -10.60 -7.30
N THR A 212 15.06 -10.70 -8.62
CA THR A 212 13.74 -10.97 -9.19
C THR A 212 13.33 -12.40 -8.87
N ALA A 213 12.36 -12.58 -7.97
CA ALA A 213 11.80 -13.90 -7.67
C ALA A 213 10.82 -14.35 -8.76
N PHE A 214 10.09 -13.42 -9.37
CA PHE A 214 9.15 -13.70 -10.45
C PHE A 214 8.82 -12.43 -11.24
N ALA A 215 8.74 -12.51 -12.57
CA ALA A 215 8.12 -11.49 -13.41
C ALA A 215 6.74 -12.00 -13.85
N PHE A 216 5.69 -11.20 -13.65
CA PHE A 216 4.34 -11.61 -13.98
C PHE A 216 4.10 -11.49 -15.51
N PRO A 217 3.30 -12.38 -16.12
CA PRO A 217 2.92 -12.23 -17.52
C PRO A 217 1.96 -11.05 -17.70
N THR A 218 1.88 -10.54 -18.93
CA THR A 218 0.82 -9.60 -19.32
C THR A 218 -0.54 -10.32 -19.45
N ASN A 219 -1.62 -9.63 -19.09
CA ASN A 219 -3.00 -10.13 -19.24
C ASN A 219 -3.45 -10.22 -20.71
#